data_AF-A0A6G3TEI8-F1
#
_entry.id   AF-A0A6G3TEI8-F1
#
_cell.length_a   1.000
_cell.length_b   1.000
_cell.length_c   1.000
_cell.angle_alpha   90.00
_cell.angle_beta   90.00
_cell.angle_gamma   90.00
#
_symmetry.space_group_name_H-M   'P 1'
#
loop_
_entity.id
_entity.type
_entity.pdbx_description
1 polymer ?
#
loop_
_entity_poly.entity_id
_entity_poly.type
_entity_poly.pdbx_seq_one_letter_code
_entity_poly.pdbx_strand_id
1 'polypeptide(L)'
;MTELFEAVDDLLRRRAEVLPSPEVRARLRKASGLTQEDVAQAFGVHRMAFLRWENGQSLPRPRHRAAYLRLLKGWAQRYPEAADGFELTEAS
;
A
#
# COMPACT_ATOMS: atom_id res chain seq x y z
N MET A 1 32.86 6.12 2.61
CA MET A 1 31.87 6.07 1.53
C MET A 1 30.65 5.23 1.89
N THR A 2 30.79 4.17 2.70
CA THR A 2 29.69 3.29 3.16
C THR A 2 28.55 4.00 3.90
N GLU A 3 28.86 4.90 4.83
CA GLU A 3 27.86 5.68 5.61
C GLU A 3 26.89 6.49 4.74
N LEU A 4 27.37 7.02 3.61
CA LEU A 4 26.51 7.78 2.69
C LEU A 4 25.56 6.84 1.95
N PHE A 5 26.03 5.68 1.51
CA PHE A 5 25.19 4.69 0.84
C PHE A 5 24.14 4.11 1.80
N GLU A 6 24.51 3.79 3.04
CA GLU A 6 23.57 3.31 4.05
C GLU A 6 22.51 4.37 4.42
N ALA A 7 22.91 5.63 4.58
CA ALA A 7 21.97 6.73 4.82
C ALA A 7 21.03 6.94 3.63
N VAL A 8 21.52 6.76 2.40
CA VAL A 8 20.69 6.80 1.19
C VAL A 8 19.73 5.62 1.14
N ASP A 9 20.19 4.40 1.44
CA ASP A 9 19.35 3.20 1.51
C ASP A 9 18.25 3.33 2.58
N ASP A 10 18.55 3.97 3.71
CA ASP A 10 17.56 4.33 4.73
C ASP A 10 16.50 5.31 4.21
N LEU A 11 16.91 6.34 3.47
CA LEU A 11 15.99 7.29 2.86
C LEU A 11 15.12 6.63 1.79
N LEU A 12 15.68 5.72 1.00
CA LEU A 12 14.96 4.94 0.01
C LEU A 12 13.95 3.98 0.67
N ARG A 13 14.35 3.30 1.76
CA ARG A 13 13.46 2.43 2.55
C ARG A 13 12.28 3.18 3.16
N ARG A 14 12.50 4.42 3.67
CA ARG A 14 11.43 5.28 4.19
C ARG A 14 10.38 5.61 3.12
N ARG A 15 10.80 5.78 1.86
CA ARG A 15 9.89 5.99 0.72
C ARG A 15 9.11 4.72 0.35
N ALA A 16 9.72 3.54 0.47
CA ALA A 16 9.09 2.26 0.18
C ALA A 16 7.91 1.91 1.12
N GLU A 17 7.82 2.56 2.27
CA GLU A 17 6.65 2.43 3.15
C GLU A 17 5.48 3.35 2.75
N VAL A 18 5.68 4.30 1.84
CA VAL A 18 4.60 5.21 1.43
C VAL A 18 3.53 4.41 0.68
N LEU A 19 2.30 4.48 1.17
CA LEU A 19 1.16 3.87 0.48
C LEU A 19 0.97 4.56 -0.87
N PRO A 20 0.61 3.83 -1.95
CA PRO A 20 0.38 4.42 -3.27
C PRO A 20 -0.74 5.46 -3.24
N SER A 21 -0.98 6.17 -4.35
CA SER A 21 -2.07 7.16 -4.40
C SER A 21 -3.43 6.52 -4.05
N PRO A 22 -4.38 7.27 -3.48
CA PRO A 22 -5.73 6.77 -3.20
C PRO A 22 -6.40 6.09 -4.39
N GLU A 23 -6.18 6.64 -5.59
CA GLU A 23 -6.73 6.10 -6.84
C GLU A 23 -6.17 4.71 -7.16
N VAL A 24 -4.85 4.50 -7.01
CA VAL A 24 -4.24 3.19 -7.21
C VAL A 24 -4.75 2.18 -6.17
N ARG A 25 -4.88 2.58 -4.89
CA ARG A 25 -5.44 1.71 -3.85
C ARG A 25 -6.82 1.19 -4.25
N ALA A 26 -7.71 2.11 -4.67
CA ALA A 26 -9.06 1.78 -5.08
C ALA A 26 -9.11 0.94 -6.36
N ARG A 27 -8.27 1.23 -7.37
CA ARG A 27 -8.16 0.43 -8.61
C ARG A 27 -7.73 -1.00 -8.32
N LEU A 28 -6.69 -1.19 -7.52
CA LEU A 28 -6.18 -2.51 -7.14
C LEU A 28 -7.22 -3.34 -6.36
N ARG A 29 -7.92 -2.71 -5.41
CA ARG A 29 -9.01 -3.39 -4.69
C ARG A 29 -10.16 -3.79 -5.62
N LYS A 30 -10.59 -2.89 -6.52
CA LYS A 30 -11.66 -3.20 -7.48
C LYS A 30 -11.26 -4.31 -8.45
N ALA A 31 -10.01 -4.29 -8.94
CA ALA A 31 -9.48 -5.34 -9.81
C ALA A 31 -9.43 -6.72 -9.12
N SER A 32 -9.23 -6.75 -7.80
CA SER A 32 -9.30 -7.98 -7.01
C SER A 32 -10.72 -8.47 -6.71
N GLY A 33 -11.75 -7.72 -7.09
CA GLY A 33 -13.16 -8.06 -6.87
C GLY A 33 -13.64 -7.85 -5.43
N LEU A 34 -12.82 -7.25 -4.57
CA LEU A 34 -13.15 -7.07 -3.16
C LEU A 34 -13.84 -5.72 -2.89
N THR A 35 -14.79 -5.73 -1.96
CA THR A 35 -15.40 -4.51 -1.44
C THR A 35 -14.53 -3.90 -0.34
N GLN A 36 -14.83 -2.65 0.05
CA GLN A 36 -14.18 -2.04 1.22
C GLN A 36 -14.52 -2.78 2.53
N GLU A 37 -15.70 -3.42 2.60
CA GLU A 37 -16.12 -4.18 3.77
C GLU A 37 -15.26 -5.44 3.93
N ASP A 38 -15.03 -6.18 2.84
CA ASP A 38 -14.21 -7.41 2.86
C ASP A 38 -12.80 -7.13 3.39
N VAL A 39 -12.19 -6.03 2.92
CA VAL A 39 -10.85 -5.63 3.37
C VAL A 39 -10.91 -5.12 4.82
N ALA A 40 -11.91 -4.32 5.18
CA ALA A 40 -12.05 -3.84 6.55
C ALA A 40 -12.18 -4.99 7.56
N GLN A 41 -12.98 -6.01 7.23
CA GLN A 41 -13.16 -7.23 8.03
C GLN A 41 -11.82 -7.98 8.20
N ALA A 42 -11.05 -8.16 7.12
CA ALA A 42 -9.74 -8.80 7.19
C ALA A 42 -8.73 -8.05 8.09
N PHE A 43 -8.85 -6.72 8.16
CA PHE A 43 -8.01 -5.87 9.02
C PHE A 43 -8.60 -5.67 10.43
N GLY A 44 -9.77 -6.23 10.73
CA GLY A 44 -10.43 -6.05 12.02
C GLY A 44 -10.79 -4.60 12.33
N VAL A 45 -11.14 -3.82 11.30
CA VAL A 45 -11.53 -2.41 11.44
C VAL A 45 -12.90 -2.15 10.86
N HIS A 46 -13.52 -1.03 11.25
CA HIS A 46 -14.77 -0.60 10.66
C HIS A 46 -14.57 -0.16 9.19
N ARG A 47 -15.53 -0.45 8.30
CA ARG A 47 -15.49 -0.03 6.87
C ARG A 47 -15.17 1.45 6.68
N MET A 48 -15.70 2.33 7.53
CA MET A 48 -15.39 3.77 7.47
C MET A 48 -13.94 4.12 7.81
N ALA A 49 -13.28 3.35 8.66
CA ALA A 49 -11.85 3.53 8.90
C ALA A 49 -11.07 3.14 7.64
N PHE A 50 -11.40 2.00 7.03
CA PHE A 50 -10.76 1.56 5.79
C PHE A 50 -11.01 2.53 4.62
N LEU A 51 -12.24 3.06 4.46
CA LEU A 51 -12.55 4.09 3.46
C LEU A 51 -11.63 5.32 3.61
N ARG A 52 -11.43 5.80 4.85
CA ARG A 52 -10.53 6.95 5.09
C ARG A 52 -9.08 6.61 4.78
N TRP A 53 -8.64 5.38 5.04
CA TRP A 53 -7.32 4.91 4.62
C TRP A 53 -7.19 4.83 3.11
N GLU A 54 -8.17 4.24 2.42
CA GLU A 54 -8.19 4.12 0.96
C GLU A 54 -8.16 5.49 0.29
N ASN A 55 -8.96 6.44 0.78
CA ASN A 55 -9.02 7.81 0.26
C ASN A 55 -7.85 8.72 0.70
N GLY A 56 -6.91 8.21 1.51
CA GLY A 56 -5.78 8.99 2.03
C GLY A 56 -6.17 10.07 3.05
N GLN A 57 -7.39 10.04 3.58
CA GLN A 57 -7.88 10.97 4.61
C GLN A 57 -7.30 10.68 6.00
N SER A 58 -6.83 9.45 6.22
CA SER A 58 -6.07 9.07 7.41
C SER A 58 -5.09 7.94 7.08
N LEU A 59 -4.08 7.78 7.95
CA LEU A 59 -3.10 6.70 7.81
C LEU A 59 -3.42 5.54 8.77
N PRO A 60 -3.27 4.28 8.34
CA PRO A 60 -3.31 3.14 9.24
C PRO A 60 -2.14 3.21 10.25
N ARG A 61 -2.33 2.58 11.42
CA ARG A 61 -1.23 2.35 12.37
C ARG A 61 -0.11 1.51 11.71
N PRO A 62 1.15 1.59 12.18
CA PRO A 62 2.30 0.95 11.53
C PRO A 62 2.08 -0.52 11.14
N ARG A 63 1.53 -1.35 12.04
CA ARG A 63 1.22 -2.76 11.76
C ARG A 63 0.21 -2.94 10.63
N HIS A 64 -0.89 -2.16 10.64
CA HIS A 64 -1.89 -2.20 9.57
C HIS A 64 -1.34 -1.62 8.26
N ARG A 65 -0.50 -0.59 8.31
CA ARG A 65 0.13 -0.01 7.14
C ARG A 65 1.04 -1.02 6.44
N ALA A 66 1.87 -1.73 7.19
CA ALA A 66 2.72 -2.79 6.66
C ALA A 66 1.90 -3.92 6.00
N ALA A 67 0.84 -4.38 6.68
CA ALA A 67 -0.07 -5.39 6.13
C ALA A 67 -0.80 -4.89 4.87
N TYR A 68 -1.21 -3.62 4.85
CA TYR A 68 -1.90 -3.02 3.71
C TYR A 68 -0.98 -2.86 2.51
N LEU A 69 0.27 -2.41 2.71
CA LEU A 69 1.29 -2.41 1.66
C LEU A 69 1.52 -3.79 1.07
N ARG A 70 1.61 -4.83 1.92
CA ARG A 70 1.76 -6.22 1.45
C ARG A 70 0.59 -6.65 0.58
N LEU A 71 -0.64 -6.33 0.99
CA LEU A 71 -1.85 -6.62 0.22
C LEU A 71 -1.83 -5.91 -1.14
N LEU A 72 -1.50 -4.61 -1.16
CA LEU A 72 -1.44 -3.81 -2.37
C LEU A 72 -0.35 -4.32 -3.34
N LYS A 73 0.83 -4.71 -2.85
CA LYS A 73 1.88 -5.33 -3.65
C LYS A 73 1.41 -6.64 -4.29
N GLY A 74 0.74 -7.50 -3.52
CA GLY A 74 0.19 -8.76 -4.04
C GLY A 74 -0.89 -8.54 -5.11
N TRP A 75 -1.77 -7.54 -4.94
CA TRP A 75 -2.71 -7.17 -5.99
C TRP A 75 -2.04 -6.57 -7.22
N ALA A 76 -1.04 -5.72 -7.04
CA ALA A 76 -0.32 -5.11 -8.16
C ALA A 76 0.42 -6.14 -9.02
N GLN A 77 1.00 -7.17 -8.40
CA GLN A 77 1.60 -8.30 -9.13
C GLN A 77 0.57 -9.08 -9.97
N ARG A 78 -0.68 -9.18 -9.50
CA ARG A 78 -1.76 -9.88 -10.21
C ARG A 78 -2.49 -9.00 -11.23
N TYR A 79 -2.54 -7.70 -10.98
CA TYR A 79 -3.28 -6.71 -11.76
C TYR A 79 -2.37 -5.53 -12.13
N PRO A 80 -1.36 -5.74 -12.99
CA PRO A 80 -0.36 -4.71 -13.32
C PRO A 80 -0.97 -3.46 -13.96
N GLU A 81 -2.02 -3.60 -14.77
CA GLU A 81 -2.73 -2.46 -15.37
C GLU A 81 -3.39 -1.55 -14.32
N ALA A 82 -3.88 -2.14 -13.22
CA ALA A 82 -4.47 -1.39 -12.11
C ALA A 82 -3.41 -0.76 -11.18
N ALA A 83 -2.15 -1.16 -11.32
CA ALA A 83 -1.02 -0.69 -10.53
C ALA A 83 -0.31 0.53 -11.15
N ASP A 84 -0.75 1.05 -12.30
CA ASP A 84 -0.13 2.20 -12.95
C ASP A 84 0.06 3.38 -11.97
N GLY A 85 1.30 3.84 -11.80
CA GLY A 85 1.68 4.84 -10.79
C GLY A 85 2.00 4.31 -9.38
N PHE A 86 2.01 2.98 -9.17
CA PHE A 86 2.57 2.32 -7.99
C PHE A 86 3.84 1.55 -8.39
N GLU A 87 5.00 2.16 -8.15
CA GLU A 87 6.27 1.50 -8.40
C GLU A 87 6.46 0.33 -7.44
N LEU A 88 6.37 -0.88 -8.00
CA LEU A 88 6.86 -2.10 -7.37
C LEU A 88 8.39 -2.06 -7.43
N THR A 89 9.02 -1.39 -6.47
CA THR A 89 10.46 -1.55 -6.27
C THR A 89 10.69 -2.97 -5.77
N GLU A 90 10.91 -3.89 -6.70
CA GLU A 90 11.57 -5.15 -6.42
C GLU A 90 13.04 -4.81 -6.19
N ALA A 91 13.49 -4.94 -4.95
CA ALA A 91 14.92 -5.00 -4.67
C ALA A 91 15.40 -6.32 -5.29
N SER A 92 16.03 -6.21 -6.47
CA SER A 92 16.94 -7.22 -7.01
C SER A 92 18.11 -7.47 -6.07
#